data_AF-Q9L597-F1
#
_entry.id   AF-Q9L597-F1
#
_cell.length_a   1.000
_cell.length_b   1.000
_cell.length_c   1.000
_cell.angle_alpha   90.00
_cell.angle_beta   90.00
_cell.angle_gamma   90.00
#
_symmetry.space_group_name_H-M   'P 1'
#
loop_
_entity.id
_entity.type
_entity.pdbx_description
1 polymer ?
#
loop_
_entity_poly.entity_id
_entity_poly.type
_entity_poly.pdbx_seq_one_letter_code
_entity_poly.pdbx_strand_id
1 'polypeptide(L)'
;MDNQKKRFTVPFMPVHITTEAALAMAFVGVLFILAGVLPKEMAEPADKLVTPIGLKPEWYYLWAYVILEKVPNKLMGIVIPGLMILALFLVPWLERGKERHPAKRPIGVAVFTVMMIVVGILTYLGATLKIGG
;
A
#
# COMPACT_ATOMS: atom_id res chain seq x y z
N MET A 1 39.09 6.20 -10.88
CA MET A 1 37.76 5.91 -10.32
C MET A 1 37.17 7.10 -9.53
N ASP A 2 37.98 7.85 -8.76
CA ASP A 2 37.51 9.04 -7.99
C ASP A 2 36.90 10.14 -8.88
N ASN A 3 37.53 10.45 -10.01
CA ASN A 3 37.09 11.52 -10.91
C ASN A 3 35.79 11.21 -11.69
N GLN A 4 35.37 9.93 -11.73
CA GLN A 4 34.10 9.52 -12.33
C GLN A 4 32.95 9.58 -11.30
N LYS A 5 33.23 9.29 -10.02
CA LYS A 5 32.22 9.42 -8.94
C LYS A 5 31.75 10.86 -8.77
N LYS A 6 32.68 11.83 -8.80
CA LYS A 6 32.36 13.26 -8.68
C LYS A 6 31.52 13.80 -9.85
N ARG A 7 31.54 13.16 -11.02
CA ARG A 7 30.74 13.57 -12.19
C ARG A 7 29.25 13.25 -12.06
N PHE A 8 28.87 12.34 -11.17
CA PHE A 8 27.48 11.88 -11.01
C PHE A 8 26.90 12.14 -9.60
N THR A 9 27.58 12.94 -8.79
CA THR A 9 27.15 13.24 -7.42
C THR A 9 27.05 14.75 -7.23
N VAL A 10 25.88 15.22 -6.80
CA VAL A 10 25.68 16.59 -6.31
C VAL A 10 25.79 16.61 -4.78
N PRO A 11 26.20 17.73 -4.16
CA PRO A 11 26.26 17.81 -2.71
C PRO A 11 24.85 17.69 -2.12
N PHE A 12 24.74 17.00 -0.98
CA PHE A 12 23.47 16.80 -0.29
C PHE A 12 22.79 18.14 0.05
N MET A 13 23.57 19.08 0.58
CA MET A 13 23.14 20.46 0.83
C MET A 13 23.75 21.39 -0.22
N PRO A 14 22.97 22.32 -0.79
CA PRO A 14 21.56 22.58 -0.50
C PRO A 14 20.58 21.75 -1.34
N VAL A 15 21.06 21.08 -2.40
CA VAL A 15 20.22 20.58 -3.52
C VAL A 15 19.13 19.61 -3.06
N HIS A 16 19.50 18.54 -2.36
CA HIS A 16 18.52 17.53 -1.97
C HIS A 16 17.56 18.05 -0.88
N ILE A 17 18.06 18.86 0.05
CA ILE A 17 17.22 19.46 1.09
C ILE A 17 16.14 20.36 0.49
N THR A 18 16.48 21.22 -0.47
CA THR A 18 15.50 22.14 -1.06
C THR A 18 14.48 21.40 -1.91
N THR A 19 14.88 20.39 -2.70
CA THR A 19 13.94 19.61 -3.52
C THR A 19 13.00 18.76 -2.67
N GLU A 20 13.51 18.10 -1.63
CA GLU A 20 12.70 17.28 -0.72
C GLU A 20 11.75 18.16 0.12
N ALA A 21 12.22 19.32 0.58
CA ALA A 21 11.37 20.28 1.30
C ALA A 21 10.24 20.83 0.41
N ALA A 22 10.54 21.16 -0.85
CA ALA A 22 9.52 21.59 -1.82
C ALA A 22 8.49 20.48 -2.09
N LEU A 23 8.94 19.24 -2.26
CA LEU A 23 8.06 18.08 -2.44
C LEU A 23 7.18 17.83 -1.21
N ALA A 24 7.76 17.89 -0.01
CA ALA A 24 7.04 17.74 1.24
C ALA A 24 5.98 18.84 1.42
N MET A 25 6.32 20.09 1.10
CA MET A 25 5.38 21.21 1.16
C MET A 25 4.23 21.03 0.16
N ALA A 26 4.53 20.57 -1.06
CA ALA A 26 3.50 20.24 -2.05
C ALA A 26 2.58 19.11 -1.57
N PHE A 27 3.13 18.03 -1.00
CA PHE A 27 2.36 16.92 -0.46
C PHE A 27 1.44 17.36 0.68
N VAL A 28 1.96 18.15 1.63
CA VAL A 28 1.16 18.74 2.72
C VAL A 28 0.07 19.65 2.16
N GLY A 29 0.38 20.47 1.15
CA GLY A 29 -0.61 21.31 0.47
C GLY A 29 -1.75 20.50 -0.13
N VAL A 30 -1.45 19.38 -0.80
CA VAL A 30 -2.48 18.46 -1.33
C VAL A 30 -3.34 17.88 -0.22
N LEU A 31 -2.76 17.49 0.91
CA LEU A 31 -3.52 16.98 2.06
C LEU A 31 -4.48 18.03 2.64
N PHE A 32 -4.06 19.29 2.76
CA PHE A 32 -4.94 20.37 3.21
C PHE A 32 -6.08 20.64 2.22
N ILE A 33 -5.79 20.60 0.92
CA ILE A 33 -6.83 20.74 -0.12
C ILE A 33 -7.83 19.58 -0.01
N LEU A 34 -7.36 18.33 0.10
CA LEU A 34 -8.24 17.17 0.27
C LEU A 34 -9.09 17.27 1.53
N ALA A 35 -8.50 17.66 2.66
CA ALA A 35 -9.20 17.83 3.92
C ALA A 35 -10.26 18.95 3.88
N GLY A 36 -9.98 20.03 3.15
CA GLY A 36 -10.89 21.16 3.02
C GLY A 36 -12.02 20.94 1.99
N VAL A 37 -11.72 20.29 0.86
CA VAL A 37 -12.68 20.08 -0.24
C VAL A 37 -13.56 18.85 0.01
N LEU A 38 -13.02 17.81 0.65
CA LEU A 38 -13.72 16.56 0.92
C LEU A 38 -13.70 16.25 2.43
N PRO A 39 -14.37 17.06 3.27
CA PRO A 39 -14.45 16.78 4.69
C PRO A 39 -15.20 15.47 4.91
N LYS A 40 -14.58 14.53 5.64
CA LYS A 40 -15.26 13.32 6.11
C LYS A 40 -16.08 13.68 7.34
N GLU A 41 -17.37 13.31 7.33
CA GLU A 41 -18.22 13.47 8.51
C GLU A 41 -17.67 12.60 9.66
N MET A 42 -17.62 13.19 10.86
CA MET A 42 -17.23 12.45 12.06
C MET A 42 -18.36 11.47 12.39
N ALA A 43 -18.01 10.20 12.59
CA ALA A 43 -19.00 9.19 12.99
C ALA A 43 -19.62 9.56 14.35
N GLU A 44 -20.87 9.13 14.59
CA GLU A 44 -21.51 9.24 15.89
C GLU A 44 -20.66 8.54 16.98
N PRO A 45 -20.72 9.00 18.25
CA PRO A 45 -20.04 8.35 19.34
C PRO A 45 -20.36 6.85 19.39
N ALA A 46 -19.33 6.03 19.59
CA ALA A 46 -19.47 4.58 19.54
C ALA A 46 -20.43 4.06 20.64
N ASP A 47 -21.48 3.33 20.22
CA ASP A 47 -22.31 2.54 21.11
C ASP A 47 -21.79 1.09 21.14
N LYS A 48 -21.59 0.54 22.34
CA LYS A 48 -21.09 -0.84 22.52
C LYS A 48 -22.16 -1.90 22.24
N LEU A 49 -23.44 -1.53 22.32
CA LEU A 49 -24.57 -2.46 22.19
C LEU A 49 -25.14 -2.50 20.77
N VAL A 50 -24.82 -1.51 19.94
CA VAL A 50 -25.36 -1.38 18.59
C VAL A 50 -24.22 -1.39 17.59
N THR A 51 -24.24 -2.36 16.68
CA THR A 51 -23.33 -2.37 15.53
C THR A 51 -24.07 -1.83 14.31
N PRO A 52 -23.60 -0.73 13.68
CA PRO A 52 -24.20 -0.21 12.45
C PRO A 52 -24.19 -1.26 11.33
N ILE A 53 -25.28 -1.34 10.57
CA ILE A 53 -25.41 -2.25 9.44
C ILE A 53 -24.49 -1.78 8.30
N GLY A 54 -23.79 -2.70 7.64
CA GLY A 54 -22.94 -2.40 6.48
C GLY A 54 -21.59 -1.75 6.83
N LEU A 55 -21.12 -1.88 8.08
CA LEU A 55 -19.81 -1.39 8.50
C LEU A 55 -18.69 -2.03 7.68
N LYS A 56 -18.02 -1.23 6.85
CA LYS A 56 -16.81 -1.61 6.13
C LYS A 56 -15.59 -0.96 6.76
N PRO A 57 -14.43 -1.62 6.70
CA PRO A 57 -13.19 -0.98 7.09
C PRO A 57 -12.78 0.08 6.05
N GLU A 58 -11.77 0.88 6.40
CA GLU A 58 -11.19 1.87 5.51
C GLU A 58 -10.62 1.24 4.22
N TRP A 59 -10.52 2.04 3.15
CA TRP A 59 -10.22 1.58 1.79
C TRP A 59 -8.94 0.74 1.67
N TYR A 60 -7.90 1.05 2.47
CA TYR A 60 -6.62 0.35 2.48
C TYR A 60 -6.67 -1.04 3.12
N TYR A 61 -7.76 -1.39 3.82
CA TYR A 61 -8.00 -2.72 4.40
C TYR A 61 -9.00 -3.57 3.60
N LEU A 62 -9.66 -3.03 2.58
CA LEU A 62 -10.72 -3.73 1.85
C LEU A 62 -10.26 -5.04 1.21
N TRP A 63 -9.02 -5.11 0.70
CA TRP A 63 -8.51 -6.34 0.10
C TRP A 63 -8.43 -7.49 1.11
N ALA A 64 -7.97 -7.22 2.33
CA ALA A 64 -7.85 -8.23 3.39
C ALA A 64 -9.24 -8.60 3.94
N TYR A 65 -10.12 -7.61 4.05
CA TYR A 65 -11.51 -7.80 4.45
C TYR A 65 -12.25 -8.79 3.55
N VAL A 66 -12.12 -8.68 2.22
CA VAL A 66 -12.75 -9.62 1.27
C VAL A 66 -12.22 -11.03 1.47
N ILE A 67 -10.92 -11.20 1.72
CA ILE A 67 -10.35 -12.53 1.97
C ILE A 67 -10.93 -13.11 3.26
N LEU A 68 -11.05 -12.31 4.32
CA LEU A 68 -11.63 -12.74 5.60
C LEU A 68 -13.10 -13.14 5.49
N GLU A 69 -13.89 -12.43 4.68
CA GLU A 69 -15.31 -12.71 4.51
C GLU A 69 -15.58 -13.88 3.54
N LYS A 70 -14.81 -14.01 2.47
CA LYS A 70 -15.04 -15.02 1.43
C LYS A 70 -14.45 -16.39 1.76
N VAL A 71 -13.45 -16.47 2.65
CA VAL A 71 -12.82 -17.74 3.01
C VAL A 71 -13.59 -18.39 4.16
N PRO A 72 -14.19 -19.57 3.97
CA PRO A 72 -15.04 -20.20 5.00
C PRO A 72 -14.27 -20.65 6.23
N ASN A 73 -12.95 -20.86 6.12
CA ASN A 73 -12.08 -21.23 7.23
C ASN A 73 -11.43 -19.99 7.86
N LYS A 74 -11.76 -19.74 9.15
CA LYS A 74 -11.26 -18.60 9.93
C LYS A 74 -9.72 -18.51 9.97
N LEU A 75 -9.02 -19.64 10.04
CA LEU A 75 -7.55 -19.67 10.05
C LEU A 75 -6.98 -19.26 8.69
N MET A 76 -7.55 -19.79 7.60
CA MET A 76 -7.10 -19.48 6.24
C MET A 76 -7.31 -18.01 5.87
N GLY A 77 -8.42 -17.41 6.33
CA GLY A 77 -8.68 -15.98 6.13
C GLY A 77 -7.60 -15.07 6.70
N ILE A 78 -6.95 -15.45 7.81
CA ILE A 78 -5.86 -14.70 8.45
C ILE A 78 -4.50 -15.04 7.81
N VAL A 79 -4.28 -16.31 7.49
CA VAL A 79 -3.00 -16.78 6.95
C VAL A 79 -2.73 -16.25 5.55
N ILE A 80 -3.74 -16.19 4.67
CA ILE A 80 -3.56 -15.77 3.26
C ILE A 80 -3.00 -14.34 3.14
N PRO A 81 -3.56 -13.31 3.79
CA PRO A 81 -2.98 -11.97 3.80
C PRO A 81 -1.53 -11.94 4.29
N GLY A 82 -1.24 -12.70 5.36
CA GLY A 82 0.11 -12.82 5.91
C GLY A 82 1.09 -13.44 4.92
N LEU A 83 0.67 -14.48 4.19
CA LEU A 83 1.48 -15.12 3.15
C LEU A 83 1.75 -14.19 1.96
N MET A 84 0.80 -13.33 1.58
CA MET A 84 1.03 -12.36 0.50
C MET A 84 2.12 -11.35 0.88
N ILE A 85 2.08 -10.82 2.10
CA ILE A 85 3.13 -9.93 2.62
C ILE A 85 4.46 -10.68 2.73
N LEU A 86 4.43 -11.91 3.27
CA LEU A 86 5.63 -12.75 3.40
C LEU A 86 6.27 -13.04 2.04
N ALA A 87 5.47 -13.25 0.98
CA ALA A 87 5.98 -13.49 -0.36
C ALA A 87 6.84 -12.31 -0.87
N LEU A 88 6.48 -11.06 -0.56
CA LEU A 88 7.33 -9.89 -0.86
C LEU A 88 8.62 -9.90 -0.07
N PHE A 89 8.54 -10.23 1.22
CA PHE A 89 9.73 -10.33 2.06
C PHE A 89 10.66 -11.40 1.52
N LEU A 90 10.16 -12.50 0.95
CA LEU A 90 11.00 -13.57 0.40
C LEU A 90 11.68 -13.23 -0.95
N VAL A 91 11.32 -12.13 -1.62
CA VAL A 91 11.87 -11.74 -2.93
C VAL A 91 13.42 -11.67 -2.96
N PRO A 92 14.13 -11.10 -1.96
CA PRO A 92 15.59 -11.08 -1.94
C PRO A 92 16.23 -12.47 -1.89
N TRP A 93 15.55 -13.46 -1.32
CA TRP A 93 16.03 -14.84 -1.25
C TRP A 93 15.70 -15.65 -2.50
N LEU A 94 14.58 -15.34 -3.15
CA LEU A 94 14.14 -15.95 -4.40
C LEU A 94 15.00 -15.48 -5.59
N GLU A 95 15.41 -14.22 -5.59
CA GLU A 95 16.19 -13.61 -6.67
C GLU A 95 17.51 -13.03 -6.12
N ARG A 96 18.52 -13.89 -6.03
CA ARG A 96 19.87 -13.59 -5.47
C ARG A 96 20.83 -12.92 -6.46
N GLY A 97 20.29 -12.34 -7.55
CA GLY A 97 21.10 -11.72 -8.60
C GLY A 97 21.91 -10.53 -8.09
N LYS A 98 23.08 -10.28 -8.69
CA LYS A 98 23.93 -9.11 -8.38
C LYS A 98 23.33 -7.79 -8.89
N GLU A 99 22.45 -7.88 -9.87
CA GLU A 99 21.79 -6.73 -10.51
C GLU A 99 20.67 -6.18 -9.64
N ARG A 100 20.67 -4.87 -9.40
CA ARG A 100 19.64 -4.19 -8.58
C ARG A 100 18.55 -3.52 -9.40
N HIS A 101 18.74 -3.38 -10.71
CA HIS A 101 17.81 -2.68 -11.57
C HIS A 101 16.53 -3.53 -11.79
N PRO A 102 15.31 -2.99 -11.60
CA PRO A 102 14.06 -3.75 -11.73
C PRO A 102 13.91 -4.48 -13.08
N ALA A 103 14.31 -3.83 -14.19
CA ALA A 103 14.27 -4.45 -15.52
C ALA A 103 15.12 -5.72 -15.68
N LYS A 104 16.13 -5.90 -14.81
CA LYS A 104 16.99 -7.11 -14.78
C LYS A 104 16.59 -8.10 -13.69
N ARG A 105 15.45 -7.84 -13.03
CA ARG A 105 14.90 -8.62 -11.91
C ARG A 105 13.48 -9.10 -12.22
N PRO A 106 13.30 -9.92 -13.28
CA PRO A 106 11.99 -10.26 -13.79
C PRO A 106 11.13 -11.00 -12.77
N ILE A 107 11.73 -11.81 -11.88
CA ILE A 107 10.98 -12.61 -10.90
C ILE A 107 10.46 -11.70 -9.79
N GLY A 108 11.31 -10.86 -9.19
CA GLY A 108 10.89 -9.94 -8.13
C GLY A 108 9.84 -8.94 -8.63
N VAL A 109 10.03 -8.41 -9.85
CA VAL A 109 9.04 -7.51 -10.49
C VAL A 109 7.73 -8.24 -10.77
N ALA A 110 7.76 -9.49 -11.26
CA ALA A 110 6.55 -10.26 -11.50
C ALA A 110 5.77 -10.53 -10.21
N VAL A 111 6.43 -10.96 -9.14
CA VAL A 111 5.81 -11.20 -7.82
C VAL A 111 5.14 -9.93 -7.31
N PHE A 112 5.85 -8.80 -7.31
CA PHE A 112 5.29 -7.51 -6.90
C PHE A 112 4.09 -7.10 -7.78
N THR A 113 4.22 -7.21 -9.10
CA THR A 113 3.19 -6.81 -10.06
C THR A 113 1.92 -7.64 -9.91
N VAL A 114 2.04 -8.97 -9.85
CA VAL A 114 0.90 -9.87 -9.64
C VAL A 114 0.19 -9.54 -8.33
N MET A 115 0.95 -9.33 -7.26
CA MET A 115 0.36 -9.00 -5.96
C MET A 115 -0.35 -7.64 -5.98
N MET A 116 0.20 -6.61 -6.62
CA MET A 116 -0.48 -5.32 -6.79
C MET A 116 -1.79 -5.46 -7.57
N ILE A 117 -1.81 -6.28 -8.63
CA ILE A 117 -3.04 -6.58 -9.38
C ILE A 117 -4.07 -7.28 -8.49
N VAL A 118 -3.65 -8.31 -7.73
CA VAL A 118 -4.54 -9.05 -6.83
C VAL A 118 -5.12 -8.12 -5.75
N VAL A 119 -4.30 -7.30 -5.10
CA VAL A 119 -4.75 -6.32 -4.09
C VAL A 119 -5.72 -5.32 -4.72
N GLY A 120 -5.44 -4.83 -5.93
CA GLY A 120 -6.33 -3.91 -6.65
C GLY A 120 -7.70 -4.53 -6.94
N ILE A 121 -7.71 -5.76 -7.47
CA ILE A 121 -8.94 -6.51 -7.74
C ILE A 121 -9.73 -6.75 -6.45
N LEU A 122 -9.07 -7.21 -5.38
CA LEU A 122 -9.73 -7.48 -4.09
C LEU A 122 -10.26 -6.20 -3.44
N THR A 123 -9.54 -5.09 -3.55
CA THR A 123 -10.01 -3.78 -3.06
C THR A 123 -11.27 -3.34 -3.79
N TYR A 124 -11.29 -3.49 -5.12
CA TYR A 124 -12.48 -3.20 -5.93
C TYR A 124 -13.67 -4.10 -5.56
N LEU A 125 -13.43 -5.40 -5.37
CA LEU A 125 -14.46 -6.33 -4.90
C LEU A 125 -14.97 -5.95 -3.50
N GLY A 126 -14.10 -5.50 -2.59
CA GLY A 126 -14.49 -5.07 -1.25
C GLY A 126 -15.31 -3.80 -1.25
N ALA A 127 -14.98 -2.86 -2.14
CA ALA A 127 -15.75 -1.64 -2.34
C ALA A 127 -17.18 -1.95 -2.83
N THR A 128 -17.32 -2.90 -3.75
CA THR A 128 -18.62 -3.28 -4.36
C THR A 128 -19.41 -4.32 -3.55
N LEU A 129 -18.79 -4.98 -2.59
CA LEU A 129 -19.43 -5.99 -1.76
C LEU A 129 -20.64 -5.43 -1.01
N LYS A 130 -21.82 -6.05 -1.15
CA LYS A 130 -23.00 -5.71 -0.35
C LYS A 130 -23.03 -6.62 0.88
N ILE A 131 -23.08 -6.01 2.07
CA ILE A 131 -23.09 -6.72 3.35
C ILE A 131 -24.48 -6.50 3.97
N GLY A 132 -25.20 -7.58 4.30
CA GLY A 132 -26.52 -7.51 4.94
C GLY A 132 -27.71 -7.61 3.97
N GLY A 133 -27.80 -8.72 3.22
CA GLY A 133 -29.00 -9.15 2.51
C GLY A 133 -29.40 -10.55 2.96
#